data_AF-A0A6L3ENQ5-F1
#
_entry.id   AF-A0A6L3ENQ5-F1
#
_cell.length_a   1.000
_cell.length_b   1.000
_cell.length_c   1.000
_cell.angle_alpha   90.00
_cell.angle_beta   90.00
_cell.angle_gamma   90.00
#
_symmetry.space_group_name_H-M   'P 1'
#
loop_
_entity.id
_entity.type
_entity.pdbx_description
1 polymer ?
#
loop_
_entity_poly.entity_id
_entity_poly.type
_entity_poly.pdbx_seq_one_letter_code
_entity_poly.pdbx_strand_id
1 'polypeptide(L)'
;MTHGLLNRLTPRELAAVLAHETSHIANNDMRIMGLADAVRPLTHVMALFGLLLTFAPLPLMLFGAVWISPLGLMLLLLAPTVSALLQLALSRTREFLADMQAVRLTGDPEGLVSALDKLEHQGAGYWRRVFNPVYRDPNPSVLRSHPATRERIERLMSLKRVPSSRRLDIDAGTRLETLPNGYRVHRHPRIRWTSNIWR
;
A
#
# COMPACT_ATOMS: atom_id res chain seq x y z
N MET A 1 8.23 7.09 -16.06
CA MET A 1 9.06 5.98 -16.60
C MET A 1 10.20 6.56 -17.42
N THR A 2 11.46 6.23 -17.13
CA THR A 2 12.61 6.72 -17.92
C THR A 2 12.77 5.87 -19.19
N HIS A 3 13.22 6.47 -20.30
CA HIS A 3 13.39 5.76 -21.59
C HIS A 3 14.33 4.53 -21.48
N GLY A 4 15.32 4.56 -20.57
CA GLY A 4 16.21 3.43 -20.33
C GLY A 4 15.56 2.20 -19.67
N LEU A 5 14.43 2.37 -19.00
CA LEU A 5 13.66 1.29 -18.37
C LEU A 5 12.75 0.57 -19.36
N LEU A 6 12.18 1.31 -20.32
CA LEU A 6 11.31 0.77 -21.37
C LEU A 6 12.03 -0.18 -22.32
N ASN A 7 13.31 0.07 -22.61
CA ASN A 7 14.12 -0.77 -23.51
C ASN A 7 14.61 -2.08 -22.89
N ARG A 8 14.38 -2.32 -21.59
CA ARG A 8 14.92 -3.48 -20.86
C ARG A 8 13.85 -4.46 -20.39
N LEU A 9 12.61 -4.01 -20.33
CA LEU A 9 11.47 -4.84 -20.00
C LEU A 9 10.91 -5.45 -21.28
N THR A 10 10.57 -6.73 -21.23
CA THR A 10 9.82 -7.36 -22.31
C THR A 10 8.40 -6.76 -22.37
N PRO A 11 7.68 -6.84 -23.51
CA PRO A 11 6.30 -6.32 -23.59
C PRO A 11 5.39 -6.88 -22.49
N ARG A 12 5.60 -8.15 -22.12
CA ARG A 12 4.93 -8.87 -21.03
C ARG A 12 5.23 -8.24 -19.66
N GLU A 13 6.50 -7.99 -19.36
CA GLU A 13 6.93 -7.34 -18.11
C GLU A 13 6.45 -5.88 -18.03
N LEU A 14 6.51 -5.15 -19.15
CA LEU A 14 6.03 -3.77 -19.21
C LEU A 14 4.52 -3.70 -18.97
N ALA A 15 3.74 -4.61 -19.56
CA ALA A 15 2.31 -4.70 -19.31
C ALA A 15 2.01 -4.96 -17.82
N ALA A 16 2.79 -5.82 -17.16
CA ALA A 16 2.65 -6.10 -15.73
C ALA A 16 2.96 -4.86 -14.85
N VAL A 17 4.02 -4.12 -15.15
CA VAL A 17 4.36 -2.89 -14.42
C VAL A 17 3.30 -1.81 -14.66
N LEU A 18 2.85 -1.62 -15.90
CA LEU A 18 1.78 -0.66 -16.19
C LEU A 18 0.47 -1.04 -15.50
N ALA A 19 0.13 -2.33 -15.43
CA ALA A 19 -1.04 -2.80 -14.69
C ALA A 19 -0.91 -2.52 -13.17
N HIS A 20 0.29 -2.61 -12.61
CA HIS A 20 0.57 -2.23 -11.22
C HIS A 20 0.41 -0.72 -10.99
N GLU A 21 1.03 0.12 -11.83
CA GLU A 21 0.93 1.58 -11.72
C GLU A 21 -0.51 2.09 -11.92
N THR A 22 -1.23 1.53 -12.90
CA THR A 22 -2.65 1.87 -13.11
C THR A 22 -3.52 1.43 -11.94
N SER A 23 -3.18 0.33 -11.26
CA SER A 23 -3.85 -0.09 -10.02
C SER A 23 -3.66 0.93 -8.90
N HIS A 24 -2.46 1.52 -8.75
CA HIS A 24 -2.25 2.60 -7.77
C HIS A 24 -3.12 3.84 -8.05
N ILE A 25 -3.24 4.22 -9.32
CA ILE A 25 -4.09 5.34 -9.75
C ILE A 25 -5.57 5.02 -9.49
N ALA A 26 -6.03 3.82 -9.90
CA ALA A 26 -7.41 3.39 -9.74
C ALA A 26 -7.84 3.35 -8.26
N ASN A 27 -6.93 3.00 -7.34
CA ASN A 27 -7.21 2.92 -5.91
C ASN A 27 -6.98 4.23 -5.14
N ASN A 28 -6.61 5.32 -5.83
CA ASN A 28 -6.29 6.62 -5.24
C ASN A 28 -5.20 6.55 -4.17
N ASP A 29 -4.21 5.67 -4.35
CA ASP A 29 -3.21 5.41 -3.32
C ASP A 29 -2.38 6.65 -2.97
N MET A 30 -2.11 7.53 -3.94
CA MET A 30 -1.45 8.82 -3.70
C MET A 30 -2.19 9.71 -2.71
N ARG A 31 -3.53 9.73 -2.75
CA ARG A 31 -4.33 10.55 -1.81
C ARG A 31 -4.29 9.96 -0.40
N ILE A 32 -4.34 8.64 -0.30
CA ILE A 32 -4.35 7.91 0.97
C ILE A 32 -2.99 8.00 1.64
N MET A 33 -1.91 7.81 0.88
CA MET A 33 -0.55 7.97 1.37
C MET A 33 -0.29 9.43 1.76
N GLY A 34 -0.72 10.39 0.94
CA GLY A 34 -0.59 11.82 1.24
C GLY A 34 -1.35 12.24 2.52
N LEU A 35 -2.53 11.68 2.77
CA LEU A 35 -3.24 11.90 4.04
C LEU A 35 -2.47 11.31 5.22
N ALA A 36 -1.94 10.08 5.07
CA ALA A 36 -1.12 9.46 6.12
C ALA A 36 0.16 10.27 6.40
N ASP A 37 0.81 10.79 5.35
CA ASP A 37 1.97 11.67 5.45
C ASP A 37 1.64 13.00 6.14
N ALA A 38 0.43 13.52 5.99
CA ALA A 38 -0.02 14.72 6.70
C ALA A 38 -0.30 14.46 8.19
N VAL A 39 -0.84 13.29 8.54
CA VAL A 39 -1.19 12.91 9.92
C VAL A 39 0.06 12.61 10.77
N ARG A 40 1.12 12.07 10.17
CA ARG A 40 2.34 11.70 10.89
C ARG A 40 3.03 12.86 11.62
N PRO A 41 3.38 14.00 10.98
CA PRO A 41 3.99 15.13 11.68
C PRO A 41 3.03 15.75 12.68
N LEU A 42 1.72 15.78 12.39
CA LEU A 42 0.71 16.23 13.34
C LEU A 42 0.72 15.40 14.62
N THR A 43 0.79 14.07 14.50
CA THR A 43 0.89 13.15 15.65
C THR A 43 2.13 13.45 16.49
N HIS A 44 3.26 13.73 15.83
CA HIS A 44 4.50 14.08 16.52
C HIS A 44 4.39 15.40 17.29
N VAL A 45 3.83 16.45 16.65
CA VAL A 45 3.62 17.74 17.29
C VAL A 45 2.64 17.63 18.47
N MET A 46 1.55 16.88 18.32
CA MET A 46 0.59 16.66 19.40
C MET A 46 1.20 15.88 20.57
N ALA A 47 2.04 14.87 20.29
CA ALA A 47 2.75 14.13 21.33
C ALA A 47 3.73 15.03 22.10
N LEU A 48 4.52 15.85 21.40
CA LEU A 48 5.43 16.81 22.02
C LEU A 48 4.68 17.86 22.83
N PHE A 49 3.57 18.38 22.31
CA PHE A 49 2.74 19.35 23.02
C PHE A 49 2.12 18.74 24.29
N GLY A 50 1.61 17.51 24.19
CA GLY A 50 1.10 16.78 25.37
C GLY A 50 2.19 16.52 26.41
N LEU A 51 3.41 16.20 25.98
CA LEU A 51 4.57 16.04 26.87
C LEU A 51 4.94 17.36 27.56
N LEU A 52 4.98 18.45 26.80
CA LEU A 52 5.25 19.80 27.32
C LEU A 52 4.21 20.18 28.39
N LEU A 53 2.92 19.99 28.12
CA LEU A 53 1.85 20.26 29.09
C LEU A 53 1.95 19.36 30.33
N THR A 54 2.34 18.10 30.15
CA THR A 54 2.52 17.14 31.23
C THR A 54 3.64 17.57 32.19
N PHE A 55 4.71 18.16 31.66
CA PHE A 55 5.84 18.65 32.46
C PHE A 55 5.79 20.15 32.80
N ALA A 56 4.85 20.92 32.26
CA ALA A 56 4.66 22.32 32.61
C ALA A 56 4.47 22.56 34.14
N PRO A 57 3.70 21.73 34.88
CA PRO A 57 3.55 21.90 36.33
C PRO A 57 4.65 21.23 37.17
N LEU A 58 5.83 20.93 36.60
CA LEU A 58 6.92 20.25 37.30
C LEU A 58 7.28 20.87 38.67
N PRO A 59 7.31 22.21 38.85
CA PRO A 59 7.51 22.80 40.17
C PRO A 59 6.43 22.39 41.19
N LEU A 60 5.16 22.38 40.78
CA LEU A 60 4.03 21.99 41.63
C LEU A 60 4.02 20.50 41.95
N MET A 61 4.53 19.70 41.02
CA MET A 61 4.70 18.26 41.16
C MET A 61 5.75 17.91 42.23
N LEU A 62 6.83 18.70 42.35
CA LEU A 62 7.84 18.54 43.42
C LEU A 62 7.25 18.77 44.82
N PHE A 63 6.22 19.61 44.94
CA PHE A 63 5.47 19.81 46.18
C PHE A 63 4.33 18.80 46.37
N GLY A 64 4.21 17.79 45.51
CA GLY A 64 3.19 16.74 45.60
C GLY A 64 1.76 17.16 45.25
N ALA A 65 1.57 18.36 44.69
CA ALA A 65 0.25 18.92 44.39
C ALA A 65 -0.35 18.42 43.07
N VAL A 66 0.47 17.80 42.20
CA VAL A 66 0.06 17.30 40.87
C VAL A 66 0.59 15.89 40.69
N TRP A 67 -0.24 15.01 40.12
CA TRP A 67 0.11 13.64 39.79
C TRP A 67 0.09 13.44 38.27
N ILE A 68 1.14 12.80 37.74
CA ILE A 68 1.22 12.42 36.33
C ILE A 68 0.78 10.96 36.19
N SER A 69 -0.15 10.70 35.27
CA SER A 69 -0.54 9.34 34.91
C SER A 69 0.58 8.65 34.12
N PRO A 70 1.18 7.54 34.62
CA PRO A 70 2.21 6.81 33.90
C PRO A 70 1.72 6.26 32.55
N LEU A 71 0.44 5.88 32.49
CA LEU A 71 -0.19 5.41 31.26
C LEU A 71 -0.27 6.53 30.21
N GLY A 72 -0.66 7.73 30.62
CA GLY A 72 -0.72 8.90 29.72
C GLY A 72 0.65 9.26 29.15
N LEU A 73 1.68 9.25 29.99
CA LEU A 73 3.06 9.50 29.57
C LEU A 73 3.56 8.43 28.57
N MET A 74 3.26 7.15 28.84
CA MET A 74 3.62 6.06 27.93
C MET A 74 2.92 6.19 26.57
N LEU A 75 1.64 6.56 26.55
CA LEU A 75 0.91 6.80 25.30
C LEU A 75 1.52 7.94 24.47
N LEU A 76 1.85 9.06 25.11
CA LEU A 76 2.48 10.20 24.45
C LEU A 76 3.84 9.83 23.83
N LEU A 77 4.64 9.04 24.55
CA LEU A 77 5.95 8.60 24.08
C LEU A 77 5.84 7.61 22.91
N LEU A 78 4.88 6.68 22.97
CA LEU A 78 4.71 5.64 21.95
C LEU A 78 3.95 6.11 20.72
N ALA A 79 3.07 7.11 20.83
CA ALA A 79 2.18 7.53 19.74
C ALA A 79 2.90 7.81 18.40
N PRO A 80 4.03 8.54 18.35
CA PRO A 80 4.72 8.78 17.08
C PRO A 80 5.31 7.50 16.46
N THR A 81 5.82 6.59 17.28
CA THR A 81 6.38 5.31 16.81
C THR A 81 5.29 4.42 16.24
N VAL A 82 4.15 4.32 16.92
CA VAL A 82 2.97 3.57 16.44
C VAL A 82 2.46 4.16 15.13
N SER A 83 2.36 5.49 15.03
CA SER A 83 1.96 6.17 13.80
C SER A 83 2.90 5.85 12.62
N ALA A 84 4.21 5.87 12.84
CA ALA A 84 5.19 5.51 11.82
C ALA A 84 5.08 4.03 11.39
N LEU A 85 4.86 3.12 12.33
CA LEU A 85 4.66 1.70 12.03
C LEU A 85 3.36 1.45 11.23
N LEU A 86 2.27 2.14 11.59
CA LEU A 86 1.02 2.09 10.84
C LEU A 86 1.19 2.61 9.42
N GLN A 87 1.96 3.68 9.22
CA GLN A 87 2.27 4.21 7.89
C GLN A 87 3.07 3.20 7.05
N LEU A 88 4.07 2.54 7.63
CA LEU A 88 4.83 1.49 6.96
C LEU A 88 3.93 0.30 6.59
N ALA A 89 3.06 -0.13 7.51
CA ALA A 89 2.11 -1.22 7.26
C ALA A 89 1.11 -0.86 6.15
N LEU A 90 0.62 0.38 6.13
CA LEU A 90 -0.27 0.88 5.08
C LEU A 90 0.41 0.85 3.71
N SER A 91 1.65 1.37 3.60
CA SER A 91 2.43 1.35 2.35
C SER A 91 2.54 -0.08 1.80
N ARG A 92 2.97 -1.04 2.64
CA ARG A 92 3.11 -2.45 2.22
C ARG A 92 1.80 -3.06 1.76
N THR A 93 0.72 -2.78 2.49
CA THR A 93 -0.60 -3.30 2.14
C THR A 93 -1.05 -2.80 0.77
N ARG A 94 -0.77 -1.54 0.44
CA ARG A 94 -1.11 -0.94 -0.86
C ARG A 94 -0.32 -1.56 -2.02
N GLU A 95 0.98 -1.76 -1.84
CA GLU A 95 1.84 -2.46 -2.81
C GLU A 95 1.31 -3.87 -3.11
N PHE A 96 0.94 -4.64 -2.07
CA PHE A 96 0.38 -5.98 -2.27
C PHE A 96 -0.99 -5.97 -2.97
N LEU A 97 -1.83 -4.98 -2.69
CA LEU A 97 -3.11 -4.82 -3.38
C LEU A 97 -2.91 -4.45 -4.85
N ALA A 98 -1.93 -3.61 -5.16
CA ALA A 98 -1.56 -3.24 -6.53
C ALA A 98 -0.99 -4.45 -7.29
N ASP A 99 -0.11 -5.24 -6.67
CA ASP A 99 0.42 -6.49 -7.23
C ASP A 99 -0.70 -7.48 -7.59
N MET A 100 -1.63 -7.72 -6.66
CA MET A 100 -2.77 -8.61 -6.92
C MET A 100 -3.68 -8.09 -8.04
N GLN A 101 -3.87 -6.78 -8.15
CA GLN A 101 -4.67 -6.21 -9.24
C GLN A 101 -3.94 -6.27 -10.58
N ALA A 102 -2.64 -6.01 -10.61
CA ALA A 102 -1.81 -6.16 -11.79
C ALA A 102 -1.92 -7.58 -12.36
N VAL A 103 -1.77 -8.61 -11.51
CA VAL A 103 -1.92 -10.01 -11.93
C VAL A 103 -3.35 -10.32 -12.39
N ARG A 104 -4.36 -9.77 -11.74
CA ARG A 104 -5.76 -9.94 -12.18
C ARG A 104 -6.04 -9.29 -13.53
N LEU A 105 -5.38 -8.18 -13.84
CA LEU A 105 -5.53 -7.45 -15.09
C LEU A 105 -4.74 -8.10 -16.24
N THR A 106 -3.51 -8.58 -15.98
CA THR A 106 -2.66 -9.17 -17.02
C THR A 106 -2.83 -10.67 -17.19
N GLY A 107 -3.38 -11.35 -16.17
CA GLY A 107 -3.41 -12.81 -16.10
C GLY A 107 -2.03 -13.46 -15.95
N ASP A 108 -1.00 -12.66 -15.65
CA ASP A 108 0.39 -13.06 -15.76
C ASP A 108 1.21 -12.70 -14.51
N PRO A 109 1.21 -13.58 -13.49
CA PRO A 109 2.01 -13.38 -12.28
C PRO A 109 3.52 -13.50 -12.52
N GLU A 110 3.94 -14.31 -13.48
CA GLU A 110 5.36 -14.54 -13.79
C GLU A 110 6.01 -13.34 -14.49
N GLY A 111 5.27 -12.67 -15.38
CA GLY A 111 5.73 -11.42 -15.99
C GLY A 111 5.94 -10.31 -14.95
N LEU A 112 5.07 -10.23 -13.94
CA LEU A 112 5.25 -9.30 -12.83
C LEU A 112 6.45 -9.66 -11.96
N VAL A 113 6.64 -10.94 -11.61
CA VAL A 113 7.81 -11.41 -10.85
C VAL A 113 9.11 -11.11 -11.60
N SER A 114 9.17 -11.42 -12.90
CA SER A 114 10.36 -11.17 -13.72
C SER A 114 10.65 -9.67 -13.86
N ALA A 115 9.61 -8.84 -13.99
CA ALA A 115 9.76 -7.39 -14.01
C ALA A 115 10.34 -6.87 -12.67
N LEU A 116 9.76 -7.28 -11.53
CA LEU A 116 10.21 -6.89 -10.20
C LEU A 116 11.67 -7.31 -9.94
N ASP A 117 12.04 -8.52 -10.34
CA ASP A 117 13.40 -9.03 -10.21
C ASP A 117 14.41 -8.19 -11.01
N LYS A 118 14.07 -7.87 -12.27
CA LYS A 118 14.89 -6.97 -13.11
C LYS A 118 14.99 -5.55 -12.54
N LEU A 119 13.89 -5.03 -11.98
CA LEU A 119 13.84 -3.69 -11.39
C LEU A 119 14.68 -3.61 -10.10
N GLU A 120 14.66 -4.63 -9.25
CA GLU A 120 15.47 -4.67 -8.02
C GLU A 120 16.97 -4.73 -8.34
N HIS A 121 17.38 -5.63 -9.23
CA HIS A 121 18.79 -5.81 -9.58
C HIS A 121 19.39 -4.59 -10.30
N GLN A 122 18.58 -3.82 -11.03
CA GLN A 122 19.06 -2.66 -11.79
C GLN A 122 18.86 -1.32 -11.04
N GLY A 123 17.75 -1.17 -10.33
CA GLY A 123 17.40 0.05 -9.57
C GLY A 123 18.22 0.21 -8.29
N ALA A 124 18.62 -0.90 -7.67
CA ALA A 124 19.48 -0.89 -6.48
C ALA A 124 20.91 -0.41 -6.77
N GLY A 125 21.32 -0.24 -8.03
CA GLY A 125 22.68 0.22 -8.35
C GLY A 125 22.84 1.74 -8.36
N TYR A 126 21.83 2.51 -8.79
CA TYR A 126 21.95 3.95 -8.99
C TYR A 126 21.56 4.74 -7.73
N TRP A 127 20.36 4.56 -7.21
CA TRP A 127 19.88 5.27 -6.02
C TRP A 127 20.64 4.88 -4.74
N ARG A 128 21.12 3.63 -4.64
CA ARG A 128 21.93 3.12 -3.52
C ARG A 128 23.34 3.73 -3.49
N ARG A 129 23.91 4.09 -4.65
CA ARG A 129 25.18 4.83 -4.76
C ARG A 129 25.03 6.33 -4.54
N VAL A 130 23.91 6.91 -4.96
CA VAL A 130 23.66 8.36 -4.86
C VAL A 130 23.24 8.78 -3.44
N PHE A 131 22.47 7.95 -2.72
CA PHE A 131 21.91 8.33 -1.42
C PHE A 131 22.66 7.78 -0.20
N ASN A 132 23.65 6.88 -0.35
CA ASN A 132 24.34 6.34 0.82
C ASN A 132 25.76 5.79 0.55
N PRO A 133 26.82 6.62 0.66
CA PRO A 133 28.19 6.20 0.37
C PRO A 133 28.87 5.39 1.50
N VAL A 134 28.26 5.20 2.68
CA VAL A 134 28.96 4.65 3.87
C VAL A 134 28.28 3.45 4.54
N TYR A 135 27.02 3.11 4.24
CA TYR A 135 26.36 1.97 4.89
C TYR A 135 26.49 0.67 4.11
N ARG A 136 27.51 -0.12 4.47
CA ARG A 136 27.59 -1.56 4.17
C ARG A 136 26.54 -2.27 5.05
N ASP A 137 25.68 -3.09 4.43
CA ASP A 137 24.53 -3.78 5.08
C ASP A 137 24.86 -4.30 6.49
N PRO A 138 24.04 -3.92 7.49
CA PRO A 138 23.08 -4.89 8.02
C PRO A 138 21.83 -4.18 8.59
N ASN A 139 20.72 -4.10 7.86
CA ASN A 139 19.45 -3.68 8.49
C ASN A 139 18.24 -4.48 7.96
N PRO A 140 17.34 -4.93 8.85
CA PRO A 140 16.19 -5.75 8.47
C PRO A 140 15.22 -4.95 7.58
N SER A 141 14.44 -5.68 6.79
CA SER A 141 13.40 -5.24 5.84
C SER A 141 12.36 -4.23 6.38
N VAL A 142 12.45 -3.86 7.65
CA VAL A 142 11.52 -3.01 8.39
C VAL A 142 11.55 -1.55 7.92
N LEU A 143 12.70 -1.04 7.47
CA LEU A 143 12.92 0.39 7.21
C LEU A 143 12.89 0.83 5.73
N ARG A 144 12.52 -0.06 4.80
CA ARG A 144 12.27 0.34 3.39
C ARG A 144 10.84 0.84 3.23
N SER A 145 10.67 1.95 2.51
CA SER A 145 9.36 2.51 2.14
C SER A 145 8.53 1.58 1.25
N HIS A 146 9.17 0.59 0.60
CA HIS A 146 8.53 -0.52 -0.11
C HIS A 146 8.88 -1.85 0.57
N PRO A 147 7.94 -2.83 0.61
CA PRO A 147 8.25 -4.17 1.09
C PRO A 147 9.40 -4.77 0.27
N ALA A 148 10.17 -5.69 0.88
CA ALA A 148 11.25 -6.36 0.17
C ALA A 148 10.67 -7.09 -1.06
N THR A 149 11.30 -6.92 -2.22
CA THR A 149 10.88 -7.54 -3.48
C THR A 149 10.68 -9.05 -3.32
N ARG A 150 11.51 -9.72 -2.52
CA ARG A 150 11.37 -11.12 -2.14
C ARG A 150 10.02 -11.47 -1.52
N GLU A 151 9.48 -10.64 -0.63
CA GLU A 151 8.18 -10.86 0.02
C GLU A 151 7.03 -10.74 -1.00
N ARG A 152 7.13 -9.77 -1.92
CA ARG A 152 6.19 -9.61 -3.04
C ARG A 152 6.22 -10.83 -3.96
N ILE A 153 7.43 -11.29 -4.32
CA ILE A 153 7.63 -12.47 -5.17
C ILE A 153 7.08 -13.74 -4.52
N GLU A 154 7.38 -13.99 -3.25
CA GLU A 154 6.88 -15.15 -2.51
C GLU A 154 5.34 -15.16 -2.47
N ARG A 155 4.72 -14.00 -2.24
CA ARG A 155 3.26 -13.86 -2.25
C ARG A 155 2.67 -14.07 -3.65
N LEU A 156 3.28 -13.52 -4.69
CA LEU A 156 2.85 -13.74 -6.09
C LEU A 156 2.96 -15.23 -6.50
N MET A 157 4.05 -15.90 -6.11
CA MET A 157 4.19 -17.34 -6.31
C MET A 157 3.18 -18.17 -5.50
N SER A 158 2.74 -17.66 -4.34
CA SER A 158 1.67 -18.31 -3.57
C SER A 158 0.30 -18.23 -4.28
N LEU A 159 0.03 -17.14 -5.01
CA LEU A 159 -1.20 -17.00 -5.82
C LEU A 159 -1.26 -18.01 -6.98
N LYS A 160 -0.10 -18.39 -7.54
CA LYS A 160 0.01 -19.47 -8.54
C LYS A 160 -0.29 -20.85 -7.94
N ARG A 161 0.02 -21.04 -6.66
CA ARG A 161 -0.16 -22.31 -5.94
C ARG A 161 -1.61 -22.56 -5.52
N VAL A 162 -2.43 -21.50 -5.38
CA VAL A 162 -3.88 -21.66 -5.24
C VAL A 162 -4.43 -21.99 -6.62
N PRO A 163 -4.88 -23.24 -6.89
CA PRO A 163 -5.43 -23.57 -8.19
C PRO A 163 -6.62 -22.65 -8.43
N SER A 164 -6.79 -22.21 -9.66
CA SER A 164 -8.02 -21.61 -10.20
C SER A 164 -9.20 -22.62 -10.19
N SER A 165 -9.41 -23.29 -9.06
CA SER A 165 -10.44 -24.30 -8.75
C SER A 165 -11.76 -23.67 -8.31
N ARG A 166 -11.86 -22.34 -8.33
CA ARG A 166 -13.13 -21.62 -8.29
C ARG A 166 -13.28 -20.71 -9.50
N ARG A 167 -12.91 -21.21 -10.69
CA ARG A 167 -13.77 -20.94 -11.84
C ARG A 167 -15.05 -21.69 -11.51
N LEU A 168 -16.13 -20.97 -11.24
CA LEU A 168 -17.44 -21.58 -11.32
C LEU A 168 -17.55 -22.09 -12.75
N ASP A 169 -17.45 -23.41 -12.93
CA ASP A 169 -17.83 -24.09 -14.15
C ASP A 169 -19.30 -23.77 -14.39
N ILE A 170 -19.54 -22.70 -15.14
CA ILE A 170 -20.78 -22.53 -15.87
C ILE A 170 -20.47 -23.13 -17.24
N ASP A 171 -20.37 -24.45 -17.29
CA ASP A 171 -20.39 -25.16 -18.56
C ASP A 171 -21.57 -26.15 -18.60
N ALA A 172 -22.13 -26.18 -19.80
CA ALA A 172 -23.31 -26.89 -20.29
C ALA A 172 -23.80 -28.11 -19.48
N GLY A 173 -25.06 -28.09 -19.05
CA GLY A 173 -25.77 -29.35 -18.75
C GLY A 173 -27.00 -29.29 -17.87
N THR A 174 -27.20 -28.24 -17.07
CA THR A 174 -28.40 -28.14 -16.22
C THR A 174 -29.54 -27.48 -16.96
N ARG A 175 -30.41 -28.35 -17.47
CA ARG A 175 -31.80 -28.12 -17.85
C ARG A 175 -32.40 -26.92 -17.09
N LEU A 176 -32.96 -25.97 -17.84
CA LEU A 176 -33.73 -24.84 -17.34
C LEU A 176 -34.97 -25.34 -16.57
N GLU A 177 -34.78 -25.78 -15.33
CA GLU A 177 -35.87 -26.04 -14.39
C GLU A 177 -36.04 -24.80 -13.50
N THR A 178 -37.00 -23.97 -13.93
CA THR A 178 -37.82 -23.09 -13.08
C THR A 178 -37.08 -22.16 -12.12
N LEU A 179 -36.72 -20.97 -12.60
CA LEU A 179 -36.58 -19.82 -11.71
C LEU A 179 -37.98 -19.39 -11.21
N PRO A 180 -38.20 -19.25 -9.89
CA PRO A 180 -39.41 -18.65 -9.37
C PRO A 180 -39.54 -17.23 -9.93
N ASN A 181 -40.67 -16.97 -10.57
CA ASN A 181 -41.02 -15.73 -11.23
C ASN A 181 -41.10 -14.58 -10.20
N GLY A 182 -40.00 -13.88 -9.95
CA GLY A 182 -39.96 -12.82 -8.93
C GLY A 182 -38.74 -11.91 -8.90
N TYR A 183 -37.61 -12.28 -9.52
CA TYR A 183 -36.42 -11.44 -9.47
C TYR A 183 -36.43 -10.36 -10.57
N ARG A 184 -36.96 -9.18 -10.22
CA ARG A 184 -36.69 -7.94 -10.98
C ARG A 184 -35.26 -7.50 -10.72
N VAL A 185 -34.41 -7.58 -11.74
CA VAL A 185 -33.08 -6.94 -11.72
C VAL A 185 -33.28 -5.43 -11.76
N HIS A 186 -33.17 -4.78 -10.61
CA HIS A 186 -33.07 -3.32 -10.54
C HIS A 186 -31.70 -2.89 -11.10
N ARG A 187 -31.66 -2.40 -12.33
CA ARG A 187 -30.49 -1.71 -12.86
C ARG A 187 -30.36 -0.36 -12.16
N HIS A 188 -29.23 -0.13 -11.47
CA HIS A 188 -28.88 1.20 -11.00
C HIS A 188 -28.77 2.19 -12.18
N PRO A 189 -29.29 3.42 -12.05
CA PRO A 189 -29.28 4.39 -13.14
C PRO A 189 -27.84 4.84 -13.43
N ARG A 190 -27.45 4.79 -14.71
CA ARG A 190 -26.20 5.38 -15.19
C ARG A 190 -26.30 6.90 -15.08
N ILE A 191 -25.56 7.49 -14.13
CA ILE A 191 -25.40 8.94 -14.02
C ILE A 191 -24.62 9.42 -15.25
N ARG A 192 -25.31 10.13 -16.14
CA ARG A 192 -24.75 10.73 -17.36
C ARG A 192 -24.31 12.15 -17.00
N TRP A 193 -23.01 12.35 -16.78
CA TRP A 193 -22.44 13.68 -16.59
C TRP A 193 -22.43 14.41 -17.95
N THR A 194 -23.38 15.32 -18.16
CA THR A 194 -23.32 16.28 -19.27
C THR A 194 -22.64 17.55 -18.76
N SER A 195 -21.34 17.69 -19.00
CA SER A 195 -20.65 18.97 -18.82
C SER A 195 -20.81 19.80 -20.10
N ASN A 196 -21.78 20.72 -20.09
CA ASN A 196 -21.89 21.78 -21.08
C ASN A 196 -21.56 23.10 -20.35
N ILE A 197 -20.29 23.46 -20.31
CA ILE A 197 -19.79 24.71 -19.72
C ILE A 197 -18.66 25.25 -20.59
N TRP A 198 -19.06 25.85 -21.71
CA TRP A 198 -18.36 26.92 -22.42
C TRP A 198 -19.41 27.79 -23.09
N ARG A 199 -19.83 28.85 -22.39
CA ARG A 199 -20.32 30.12 -22.96
C ARG A 199 -19.97 31.23 -21.97
#